data_AF-A0A914E3E4-F1
#
_entry.id   AF-A0A914E3E4-F1
#
_cell.length_a   1.000
_cell.length_b   1.000
_cell.length_c   1.000
_cell.angle_alpha   90.00
_cell.angle_beta   90.00
_cell.angle_gamma   90.00
#
_symmetry.space_group_name_H-M   'P 1'
#
loop_
_entity.id
_entity.type
_entity.pdbx_description
1 polymer ?
#
loop_
_entity_poly.entity_id
_entity_poly.type
_entity_poly.pdbx_seq_one_letter_code
_entity_poly.pdbx_strand_id
1 'polypeptide(L)'
;MKTMEEWNAEAEPNIPIGALYASIGILCEIIYIPFMIVMLRPEFFQYSCYKFMFLLGVIDMIVLPGNSIISGIQCMLGYHYCNNPRFYFITGAIANCVISPQP
;
A
#
# COMPACT_ATOMS: atom_id res chain seq x y z
N MET A 1 -24.22 -15.76 5.11
CA MET A 1 -23.26 -14.67 4.80
C MET A 1 -24.05 -13.40 5.06
N LYS A 2 -23.66 -12.56 6.04
CA LYS A 2 -24.38 -11.30 6.32
C LYS A 2 -24.38 -10.42 5.06
N THR A 3 -25.47 -9.70 4.84
CA THR A 3 -25.61 -8.80 3.69
C THR A 3 -24.80 -7.52 3.94
N MET A 4 -24.37 -6.81 2.89
CA MET A 4 -23.54 -5.58 3.04
C MET A 4 -24.20 -4.54 3.97
N GLU A 5 -25.53 -4.46 4.01
CA GLU A 5 -26.24 -3.56 4.92
C GLU A 5 -26.10 -3.93 6.41
N GLU A 6 -26.08 -5.22 6.73
CA GLU A 6 -25.90 -5.70 8.12
C GLU A 6 -24.47 -5.45 8.61
N TRP A 7 -23.49 -5.51 7.72
CA TRP A 7 -22.11 -5.15 8.04
C TRP A 7 -21.90 -3.64 8.21
N ASN A 8 -22.61 -2.83 7.42
CA ASN A 8 -22.56 -1.38 7.55
C ASN A 8 -23.22 -0.90 8.86
N ALA A 9 -24.21 -1.65 9.36
CA ALA A 9 -24.85 -1.37 10.65
C ALA A 9 -23.93 -1.68 11.86
N GLU A 10 -22.98 -2.60 11.69
CA GLU A 10 -21.98 -2.98 12.72
C GLU A 10 -20.61 -2.32 12.48
N ALA A 11 -20.47 -1.48 11.45
CA ALA A 11 -19.22 -0.82 11.12
C ALA A 11 -18.89 0.23 12.19
N GLU A 12 -17.68 0.15 12.75
CA GLU A 12 -17.13 1.17 13.65
C GLU A 12 -16.11 2.03 12.88
N PRO A 13 -16.54 3.11 12.20
CA PRO A 13 -15.66 3.93 11.37
C PRO A 13 -14.68 4.71 12.24
N ASN A 14 -13.40 4.47 12.03
CA ASN A 14 -12.32 5.18 12.70
C ASN A 14 -11.68 6.18 11.74
N ILE A 15 -12.46 7.23 11.41
CA ILE A 15 -12.08 8.32 10.52
C ILE A 15 -10.70 8.92 10.83
N PRO A 16 -10.34 9.27 12.09
CA PRO A 16 -9.06 9.93 12.35
C PRO A 16 -7.86 9.02 12.07
N ILE A 17 -7.98 7.73 12.38
CA ILE A 17 -6.93 6.74 12.14
C ILE A 17 -6.80 6.50 10.64
N GLY A 18 -7.91 6.25 9.96
CA GLY A 18 -7.91 6.03 8.50
C GLY A 18 -7.36 7.22 7.72
N ALA A 19 -7.68 8.46 8.12
CA ALA A 19 -7.13 9.67 7.52
C ALA A 19 -5.62 9.81 7.77
N LEU A 20 -5.12 9.42 8.95
CA LEU A 20 -3.70 9.37 9.27
C LEU A 20 -2.95 8.38 8.35
N TYR A 21 -3.48 7.17 8.20
CA TYR A 21 -2.90 6.16 7.30
C TYR A 21 -2.90 6.60 5.83
N ALA A 22 -3.99 7.20 5.35
CA ALA A 22 -4.07 7.68 3.98
C ALA A 22 -3.12 8.86 3.73
N SER A 23 -3.05 9.83 4.66
CA SER A 23 -2.20 11.01 4.54
C SER A 23 -0.70 10.68 4.59
N ILE A 24 -0.28 9.79 5.50
CA ILE A 24 1.12 9.32 5.56
C ILE A 24 1.47 8.57 4.28
N GLY A 25 0.60 7.69 3.80
CA GLY A 25 0.82 6.95 2.55
C GLY A 25 1.02 7.88 1.35
N ILE A 26 0.15 8.88 1.20
CA ILE A 26 0.24 9.89 0.12
C ILE A 26 1.53 10.71 0.24
N LEU A 27 1.91 11.12 1.45
CA LEU A 27 3.13 11.88 1.67
C LEU A 27 4.37 11.07 1.25
N CYS A 28 4.42 9.80 1.63
CA CYS A 28 5.51 8.91 1.26
C CYS A 28 5.58 8.69 -0.26
N GLU A 29 4.46 8.48 -0.96
CA GLU A 29 4.40 8.41 -2.43
C GLU A 29 5.01 9.65 -3.11
N ILE A 30 4.63 10.85 -2.63
CA ILE A 30 5.14 12.11 -3.18
C ILE A 30 6.65 12.22 -3.01
N ILE A 31 7.22 11.72 -1.92
CA ILE A 31 8.66 11.75 -1.64
C ILE A 31 9.41 10.66 -2.44
N TYR A 32 8.79 9.51 -2.67
CA TYR A 32 9.41 8.40 -3.42
C TYR A 32 9.62 8.73 -4.90
N ILE A 33 8.70 9.47 -5.53
CA ILE A 33 8.81 9.88 -6.94
C ILE A 33 10.11 10.65 -7.25
N PRO A 34 10.43 11.78 -6.57
CA PRO A 34 11.68 12.50 -6.83
C PRO A 34 12.91 11.69 -6.41
N PHE A 35 12.82 10.88 -5.37
CA PHE A 35 13.91 10.01 -4.93
C PHE A 35 14.29 8.97 -5.99
N MET A 36 13.30 8.36 -6.63
CA MET A 36 13.50 7.44 -7.76
C MET A 36 14.17 8.16 -8.93
N ILE A 37 13.72 9.37 -9.29
CA ILE A 37 14.32 10.16 -10.38
C ILE A 37 15.81 10.44 -10.12
N VAL A 38 16.18 10.73 -8.87
CA VAL A 38 17.58 10.94 -8.47
C VAL A 38 18.40 9.65 -8.58
N MET A 39 17.84 8.51 -8.16
CA MET A 39 18.52 7.21 -8.27
C MET A 39 18.74 6.73 -9.71
N LEU A 40 17.92 7.16 -10.67
CA LEU A 40 18.12 6.84 -12.09
C LEU A 40 19.35 7.54 -12.69
N ARG A 41 20.00 8.49 -11.99
CA ARG A 41 21.20 9.14 -12.50
C ARG A 41 22.32 8.10 -12.67
N PRO A 42 23.03 8.13 -13.82
CA PRO A 42 24.05 7.13 -14.15
C PRO A 42 25.20 7.08 -13.13
N GLU A 43 25.45 8.20 -12.44
CA GLU A 43 26.44 8.32 -11.37
C GLU A 43 26.15 7.39 -10.18
N PHE A 44 24.88 7.12 -9.87
CA PHE A 44 24.49 6.23 -8.76
C PHE A 44 24.24 4.81 -9.24
N PHE A 45 23.66 4.64 -10.43
CA PHE A 45 23.27 3.32 -10.96
C PHE A 45 24.45 2.38 -11.30
N GLN A 46 25.67 2.91 -11.37
CA GLN A 46 26.89 2.11 -11.57
C GLN A 46 27.15 1.12 -10.43
N TYR A 47 26.72 1.44 -9.20
CA TYR A 47 26.97 0.60 -8.03
C TYR A 47 25.83 -0.41 -7.83
N SER A 48 26.19 -1.67 -7.57
CA SER A 48 25.21 -2.75 -7.32
C SER A 48 24.25 -2.45 -6.16
N CYS A 49 24.69 -1.68 -5.16
CA CYS A 49 23.84 -1.27 -4.02
C CYS A 49 22.64 -0.42 -4.47
N TYR A 50 22.89 0.57 -5.34
CA TYR A 50 21.83 1.45 -5.86
C TYR A 50 20.85 0.73 -6.78
N LYS A 51 21.27 -0.35 -7.45
CA LYS A 51 20.35 -1.17 -8.26
C LYS A 51 19.30 -1.86 -7.40
N PHE A 52 19.69 -2.44 -6.26
CA PHE A 52 18.75 -3.03 -5.31
C PHE A 52 17.88 -1.98 -4.65
N MET A 53 18.44 -0.84 -4.26
CA MET A 53 17.66 0.27 -3.70
C MET A 53 16.61 0.80 -4.68
N PHE A 54 16.94 0.87 -5.98
CA PHE A 54 15.99 1.24 -7.02
C PHE A 54 14.88 0.19 -7.19
N LEU A 55 15.22 -1.10 -7.24
CA LEU A 55 14.23 -2.18 -7.33
C LEU A 55 13.28 -2.16 -6.12
N LEU A 56 13.83 -1.97 -4.92
CA LEU A 56 13.02 -1.86 -3.70
C LEU A 56 12.11 -0.64 -3.74
N GLY A 57 12.61 0.50 -4.25
CA GLY A 57 11.80 1.69 -4.46
C GLY A 57 10.64 1.50 -5.43
N VAL A 58 10.84 0.71 -6.49
CA VAL A 58 9.76 0.33 -7.43
C VAL A 58 8.73 -0.57 -6.75
N ILE A 59 9.16 -1.51 -5.90
CA ILE A 59 8.25 -2.36 -5.13
C ILE A 59 7.41 -1.51 -4.17
N ASP A 60 8.03 -0.56 -3.48
CA ASP A 60 7.33 0.33 -2.56
C ASP A 60 6.24 1.15 -3.26
N MET A 61 6.49 1.68 -4.46
CA MET A 61 5.48 2.41 -5.26
C MET A 61 4.26 1.57 -5.65
N ILE A 62 4.39 0.23 -5.66
CA ILE A 62 3.28 -0.68 -6.00
C ILE A 62 2.56 -1.13 -4.72
N VAL A 63 3.32 -1.38 -3.65
CA VAL A 63 2.84 -1.99 -2.42
C VAL A 63 2.27 -0.96 -1.44
N LEU A 64 2.87 0.24 -1.37
CA LEU A 64 2.51 1.30 -0.42
C LEU A 64 1.08 1.84 -0.62
N PRO A 65 0.59 2.07 -1.86
CA PRO A 65 -0.81 2.45 -2.08
C PRO A 65 -1.78 1.37 -1.62
N GLY A 66 -1.45 0.11 -1.88
CA GLY A 66 -2.25 -1.05 -1.49
C GLY A 66 -2.32 -1.24 0.02
N ASN A 67 -1.24 -0.95 0.74
CA ASN A 67 -1.17 -1.15 2.18
C ASN A 67 -1.63 0.05 3.01
N SER A 68 -1.33 1.28 2.59
CA SER A 68 -1.62 2.47 3.39
C SER A 68 -2.90 3.18 2.95
N ILE A 69 -3.09 3.38 1.64
CA ILE A 69 -4.23 4.15 1.12
C ILE A 69 -5.50 3.30 1.16
N ILE A 70 -5.44 2.08 0.62
CA ILE A 70 -6.61 1.19 0.61
C ILE A 70 -7.02 0.81 2.04
N SER A 71 -6.08 0.45 2.90
CA SER A 71 -6.37 0.15 4.31
C SER A 71 -6.87 1.39 5.07
N GLY A 72 -6.34 2.58 4.76
CA GLY A 72 -6.84 3.84 5.32
C GLY A 72 -8.29 4.10 4.95
N ILE A 73 -8.66 3.92 3.68
CA ILE A 73 -10.05 4.05 3.20
C ILE A 73 -10.97 3.04 3.88
N GLN A 74 -10.53 1.79 4.01
CA GLN A 74 -11.31 0.76 4.73
C GLN A 74 -11.51 1.11 6.20
N CYS A 75 -10.48 1.65 6.85
CA CYS A 75 -10.55 2.09 8.24
C CYS A 75 -11.54 3.26 8.42
N MET A 76 -11.60 4.18 7.44
CA MET A 76 -12.61 5.24 7.41
C MET A 76 -14.02 4.69 7.21
N LEU A 77 -14.18 3.61 6.44
CA LEU A 77 -15.46 2.94 6.20
C LEU A 77 -15.85 1.95 7.33
N GLY A 78 -14.95 1.67 8.28
CA GLY A 78 -15.17 0.66 9.32
C GLY A 78 -15.22 -0.77 8.77
N TYR A 79 -14.66 -1.00 7.58
CA TYR A 79 -14.62 -2.32 6.96
C TYR A 79 -13.40 -3.10 7.46
N HIS A 80 -13.65 -4.38 7.76
CA HIS A 80 -12.64 -5.33 8.22
C HIS A 80 -12.65 -6.59 7.35
N TYR A 81 -11.66 -7.47 7.54
CA TYR A 81 -11.54 -8.74 6.82
C TYR A 81 -12.84 -9.55 6.79
N CYS A 82 -13.61 -9.50 7.88
CA CYS A 82 -14.87 -10.21 8.03
C CYS A 82 -15.96 -9.75 7.04
N ASN A 83 -15.93 -8.49 6.59
CA ASN A 83 -16.92 -7.93 5.67
C ASN A 83 -16.65 -8.37 4.22
N ASN A 84 -15.38 -8.38 3.79
CA ASN A 84 -15.04 -8.72 2.40
C ASN A 84 -13.70 -9.47 2.29
N PRO A 85 -13.64 -10.76 2.69
CA PRO A 85 -12.39 -11.50 2.80
C PRO A 85 -11.67 -11.66 1.45
N ARG A 86 -12.41 -11.67 0.34
CA ARG A 86 -11.84 -11.74 -1.02
C ARG A 86 -11.01 -10.50 -1.34
N PHE A 87 -11.50 -9.31 -0.97
CA PHE A 87 -10.80 -8.06 -1.24
C PHE A 87 -9.46 -8.03 -0.52
N TYR A 88 -9.45 -8.30 0.80
CA TYR A 88 -8.23 -8.34 1.61
C TYR A 88 -7.25 -9.44 1.17
N PHE A 89 -7.78 -10.60 0.77
CA PHE A 89 -6.95 -11.68 0.25
C PHE A 89 -6.27 -11.30 -1.07
N ILE A 90 -7.01 -10.66 -1.99
CA ILE A 90 -6.46 -10.20 -3.27
C ILE A 90 -5.40 -9.11 -3.05
N THR A 91 -5.68 -8.09 -2.22
CA THR A 91 -4.71 -7.02 -1.96
C THR A 91 -3.44 -7.53 -1.29
N GLY A 92 -3.58 -8.43 -0.31
CA GLY A 92 -2.44 -9.08 0.35
C GLY A 92 -1.66 -10.02 -0.58
N ALA A 93 -2.36 -10.76 -1.46
CA ALA A 93 -1.72 -11.63 -2.44
C ALA A 93 -0.94 -10.83 -3.49
N ILE A 94 -1.48 -9.70 -3.98
CA ILE A 94 -0.78 -8.83 -4.92
C ILE A 94 0.49 -8.26 -4.27
N ALA A 95 0.38 -7.72 -3.05
CA ALA A 95 1.54 -7.19 -2.33
C ALA A 95 2.64 -8.25 -2.14
N ASN A 96 2.28 -9.46 -1.73
CA ASN A 96 3.23 -10.56 -1.55
C ASN A 96 3.76 -11.12 -2.87
N CYS A 97 2.97 -11.10 -3.95
CA CYS A 97 3.43 -11.54 -5.27
C CYS A 97 4.46 -10.57 -5.85
N VAL A 98 4.31 -9.26 -5.63
CA VAL A 98 5.31 -8.26 -6.05
C VAL A 98 6.63 -8.42 -5.29
N ILE A 99 6.56 -8.81 -4.01
CA ILE A 99 7.74 -9.09 -3.17
C ILE A 99 8.32 -10.49 -3.44
N SER A 100 7.57 -11.38 -4.12
CA SER A 100 8.08 -12.70 -4.45
C SER A 100 9.32 -12.54 -5.35
N PRO A 101 10.48 -13.05 -4.91
CA PRO A 101 11.72 -12.88 -5.66
C PRO A 101 11.56 -13.49 -7.05
N GLN A 102 11.78 -12.67 -8.08
CA GLN A 102 12.19 -13.19 -9.37
C GLN A 102 13.66 -13.64 -9.23
N PRO A 103 13.96 -14.85 -9.70
CA PRO A 103 14.17 -16.09 -8.96
C PRO A 103 15.35 -16.11 -7.97
#